data_AF-A0A6I3SZ57-F1
#
_entry.id   AF-A0A6I3SZ57-F1
#
_cell.length_a   1.000
_cell.length_b   1.000
_cell.length_c   1.000
_cell.angle_alpha   90.00
_cell.angle_beta   90.00
_cell.angle_gamma   90.00
#
_symmetry.space_group_name_H-M   'P 1'
#
loop_
_entity.id
_entity.type
_entity.pdbx_description
1 polymer ?
#
loop_
_entity_poly.entity_id
_entity_poly.type
_entity_poly.pdbx_seq_one_letter_code
_entity_poly.pdbx_strand_id
1 'polypeptide(L)'
;MARSEISTQKEVVHHTVLGRTVRSRIPTGGKIRPGVKELTRAAAANPAIVELYENGLQNGLSFDLIGDLIVRKFPEYKDRVVLLPKNVQYFTVRPCDFSNEQIADQILSAYGEDRGDGVRRLYRFPVVFPSDSWEAVMPHELVAWKQNERQYWSAYSPDGRTRHCMMYAPPKLEGPGGRPLRSFNGRPTVVRPENDGICDPELCPQFQARKCNLAGRFIFFIPGIKSVEAFELPTNSFYAMSNAIQRFEAVAFMRGGRLAGFLDDKKTPFYITKKLTEVTRIDDNGRPTRVAQWLIHLEAPVDLCALVAPEGDDTLLAADSAVSALSIDAYTVNPDTDDWSDEQRDVPIAAPTPATSLRAQTPVTETAEQRQPDAPNDTGRETGASQSGVHPDDPLVHDEVYQSIGRLILEYKLDPDNFDKYSYIRWGSGWVKNATGRRRVLDELVRYKNDPQGLRDKIERALADRHRDGGA
;
A
#
# COMPACT_ATOMS: atom_id res chain seq x y z
N MET A 1 32.86 -23.76 -14.81
CA MET A 1 31.47 -24.18 -15.10
C MET A 1 30.54 -23.42 -14.15
N ALA A 2 29.58 -22.74 -14.76
CA ALA A 2 28.46 -21.92 -14.27
C ALA A 2 28.26 -21.73 -12.75
N ARG A 3 28.37 -20.46 -12.32
CA ARG A 3 27.77 -19.92 -11.08
C ARG A 3 26.26 -19.78 -11.29
N SER A 4 25.46 -20.38 -10.41
CA SER A 4 24.01 -20.13 -10.33
C SER A 4 23.75 -19.06 -9.25
N GLU A 5 23.50 -17.83 -9.69
CA GLU A 5 23.09 -16.72 -8.84
C GLU A 5 21.64 -16.94 -8.36
N ILE A 6 21.44 -16.98 -7.04
CA ILE A 6 20.11 -16.96 -6.43
C ILE A 6 19.62 -15.52 -6.46
N SER A 7 18.65 -15.26 -7.35
CA SER A 7 17.97 -13.98 -7.50
C SER A 7 17.21 -13.60 -6.23
N THR A 8 17.87 -12.84 -5.34
CA THR A 8 17.19 -12.05 -4.31
C THR A 8 16.27 -11.07 -5.04
N GLN A 9 14.96 -11.09 -4.73
CA GLN A 9 14.03 -10.10 -5.30
C GLN A 9 14.53 -8.71 -4.94
N LYS A 10 15.11 -8.04 -5.94
CA LYS A 10 15.60 -6.69 -5.91
C LYS A 10 14.43 -5.80 -5.50
N GLU A 11 14.59 -5.05 -4.41
CA GLU A 11 13.71 -3.94 -4.08
C GLU A 11 13.44 -3.15 -5.38
N VAL A 12 12.17 -2.99 -5.77
CA VAL A 12 11.82 -2.30 -7.02
C VAL A 12 12.10 -0.82 -6.82
N VAL A 13 13.37 -0.45 -6.96
CA VAL A 13 13.80 0.93 -7.04
C VAL A 13 13.40 1.42 -8.42
N HIS A 14 12.37 2.26 -8.48
CA HIS A 14 12.07 2.98 -9.70
C HIS A 14 13.20 3.98 -9.96
N HIS A 15 14.10 3.63 -10.87
CA HIS A 15 15.09 4.55 -11.40
C HIS A 15 14.36 5.57 -12.27
N THR A 16 14.24 6.80 -11.81
CA THR A 16 13.77 7.91 -12.63
C THR A 16 14.95 8.77 -13.04
N VAL A 17 14.83 9.49 -14.16
CA VAL A 17 15.81 10.53 -14.57
C VAL A 17 15.97 11.60 -13.48
N LEU A 18 14.99 11.73 -12.58
CA LEU A 18 14.98 12.64 -11.43
C LEU A 18 15.61 12.04 -10.15
N GLY A 19 16.15 10.82 -10.21
CA GLY A 19 16.84 10.14 -9.10
C GLY A 19 16.15 8.87 -8.58
N ARG A 20 16.67 8.33 -7.46
CA ARG A 20 16.09 7.18 -6.75
C ARG A 20 14.93 7.63 -5.87
N THR A 21 13.70 7.37 -6.29
CA THR A 21 12.52 7.51 -5.43
C THR A 21 12.07 6.13 -4.95
N VAL A 22 12.23 5.87 -3.64
CA VAL A 22 11.96 4.55 -3.03
C VAL A 22 10.47 4.20 -3.05
N ARG A 23 9.56 5.20 -3.04
CA ARG A 23 8.12 5.03 -3.32
C ARG A 23 7.55 6.36 -3.84
N SER A 24 7.33 6.48 -5.14
CA SER A 24 6.68 7.67 -5.70
C SER A 24 5.21 7.67 -5.31
N ARG A 25 4.83 8.53 -4.35
CA ARG A 25 3.42 8.76 -4.02
C ARG A 25 2.76 9.44 -5.22
N ILE A 26 1.70 8.82 -5.74
CA ILE A 26 0.92 9.39 -6.84
C ILE A 26 0.19 10.65 -6.30
N PRO A 27 0.44 11.84 -6.86
CA PRO A 27 -0.27 13.05 -6.46
C PRO A 27 -1.75 12.95 -6.85
N THR A 28 -2.62 13.51 -6.01
CA THR A 28 -4.07 13.44 -6.19
C THR A 28 -4.68 14.83 -6.19
N GLY A 29 -5.52 15.13 -7.19
CA GLY A 29 -6.09 16.46 -7.43
C GLY A 29 -7.61 16.53 -7.32
N GLY A 30 -8.24 15.44 -6.88
CA GLY A 30 -9.68 15.43 -6.68
C GLY A 30 -10.19 14.18 -5.99
N LYS A 31 -11.33 14.32 -5.35
CA LYS A 31 -11.94 13.27 -4.52
C LYS A 31 -13.37 13.00 -4.95
N ILE A 32 -13.62 11.76 -5.38
CA ILE A 32 -14.97 11.25 -5.58
C ILE A 32 -15.41 10.63 -4.26
N ARG A 33 -16.55 11.08 -3.72
CA ARG A 33 -17.04 10.55 -2.45
C ARG A 33 -17.83 9.25 -2.68
N PRO A 34 -17.66 8.23 -1.83
CA PRO A 34 -18.36 6.95 -1.95
C PRO A 34 -19.83 7.04 -1.54
N GLY A 35 -20.36 8.21 -1.23
CA GLY A 35 -21.75 8.41 -0.81
C GLY A 35 -22.00 9.84 -0.38
N VAL A 36 -23.14 10.05 0.26
CA VAL A 36 -23.58 11.35 0.79
C VAL A 36 -23.50 11.37 2.31
N LYS A 37 -23.50 12.56 2.91
CA LYS A 37 -23.84 12.70 4.34
C LYS A 37 -25.23 13.30 4.44
N GLU A 38 -26.06 12.79 5.35
CA GLU A 38 -27.39 13.32 5.64
C GLU A 38 -27.46 13.81 7.09
N LEU A 39 -28.40 14.72 7.36
CA LEU A 39 -28.69 15.16 8.73
C LEU A 39 -29.14 13.98 9.60
N THR A 40 -28.69 13.97 10.85
CA THR A 40 -29.23 13.04 11.85
C THR A 40 -30.69 13.36 12.14
N ARG A 41 -31.47 12.38 12.62
CA ARG A 41 -32.89 12.61 12.98
C ARG A 41 -33.08 13.79 13.93
N ALA A 42 -32.16 13.96 14.88
CA ALA A 42 -32.19 15.07 15.83
C ALA A 42 -31.88 16.44 15.19
N ALA A 43 -31.00 16.48 14.19
CA ALA A 43 -30.69 17.71 13.45
C ALA A 43 -31.80 18.05 12.44
N ALA A 44 -32.34 17.03 11.76
CA ALA A 44 -33.43 17.16 10.79
C ALA A 44 -34.77 17.60 11.41
N ALA A 45 -34.93 17.46 12.73
CA ALA A 45 -36.12 17.95 13.45
C ALA A 45 -36.17 19.48 13.56
N ASN A 46 -35.05 20.18 13.36
CA ASN A 46 -35.01 21.64 13.38
C ASN A 46 -35.05 22.21 11.95
N PRO A 47 -36.14 22.90 11.55
CA PRO A 47 -36.28 23.44 10.20
C PRO A 47 -35.15 24.38 9.78
N ALA A 48 -34.61 25.17 10.71
CA ALA A 48 -33.53 26.12 10.42
C ALA A 48 -32.18 25.42 10.14
N ILE A 49 -31.99 24.20 10.65
CA ILE A 49 -30.82 23.36 10.33
C ILE A 49 -31.01 22.73 8.94
N VAL A 50 -32.21 22.26 8.63
CA VAL A 50 -32.55 21.72 7.31
C VAL A 50 -32.32 22.76 6.23
N GLU A 51 -32.81 23.99 6.43
CA GLU A 51 -32.61 25.10 5.50
C GLU A 51 -31.13 25.43 5.28
N LEU A 52 -30.33 25.50 6.35
CA LEU A 52 -28.89 25.75 6.25
C LEU A 52 -28.18 24.62 5.48
N TYR A 53 -28.56 23.38 5.76
CA TYR A 53 -28.02 22.21 5.07
C TYR A 53 -28.35 22.23 3.57
N GLU A 54 -29.62 22.45 3.21
CA GLU A 54 -30.06 22.52 1.80
C GLU A 54 -29.41 23.69 1.05
N ASN A 55 -29.33 24.87 1.68
CA ASN A 55 -28.65 26.03 1.12
C ASN A 55 -27.15 25.75 0.91
N GLY A 56 -26.50 25.08 1.86
CA GLY A 56 -25.11 24.66 1.71
C GLY A 56 -24.89 23.67 0.57
N LEU A 57 -25.83 22.74 0.36
CA LEU A 57 -25.79 21.82 -0.78
C LEU A 57 -25.94 22.56 -2.11
N GLN A 58 -26.92 23.47 -2.22
CA GLN A 58 -27.18 24.27 -3.42
C GLN A 58 -26.00 25.17 -3.79
N ASN A 59 -25.33 25.75 -2.80
CA ASN A 59 -24.14 26.57 -2.99
C ASN A 59 -22.84 25.76 -3.17
N GLY A 60 -22.91 24.43 -3.29
CA GLY A 60 -21.74 23.59 -3.54
C GLY A 60 -20.78 23.45 -2.35
N LEU A 61 -21.14 23.89 -1.14
CA LEU A 61 -20.28 23.84 0.05
C LEU A 61 -19.98 22.41 0.48
N SER A 62 -18.75 22.11 0.93
CA SER A 62 -18.39 20.76 1.37
C SER A 62 -19.21 20.32 2.59
N PHE A 63 -19.43 19.00 2.74
CA PHE A 63 -20.19 18.50 3.90
C PHE A 63 -19.55 18.86 5.25
N ASP A 64 -18.22 18.96 5.29
CA ASP A 64 -17.51 19.30 6.52
C ASP A 64 -17.73 20.77 6.87
N LEU A 65 -17.67 21.67 5.88
CA LEU A 65 -18.02 23.08 6.06
C LEU A 65 -19.49 23.27 6.44
N ILE A 66 -20.41 22.53 5.83
CA ILE A 66 -21.83 22.56 6.21
C ILE A 66 -22.00 22.15 7.67
N GLY A 67 -21.33 21.08 8.11
CA GLY A 67 -21.32 20.65 9.50
C GLY A 67 -20.81 21.75 10.45
N ASP A 68 -19.69 22.38 10.12
CA ASP A 68 -19.11 23.47 10.90
C ASP A 68 -20.04 24.69 10.99
N LEU A 69 -20.69 25.06 9.88
CA LEU A 69 -21.67 26.16 9.85
C LEU A 69 -22.88 25.87 10.74
N ILE A 70 -23.37 24.63 10.74
CA ILE A 70 -24.47 24.22 11.62
C ILE A 70 -24.03 24.32 13.08
N VAL A 71 -22.86 23.76 13.44
CA VAL A 71 -22.36 23.80 14.83
C VAL A 71 -22.09 25.23 15.31
N ARG A 72 -21.62 26.13 14.43
CA ARG A 72 -21.42 27.54 14.75
C ARG A 72 -22.73 28.27 15.02
N LYS A 73 -23.77 28.00 14.22
CA LYS A 73 -25.08 28.65 14.36
C LYS A 73 -25.94 28.02 15.47
N PHE A 74 -25.73 26.73 15.75
CA PHE A 74 -26.45 25.94 16.74
C PHE A 74 -25.46 25.23 17.69
N PRO A 75 -24.88 25.95 18.66
CA PRO A 75 -23.86 25.42 19.57
C PRO A 75 -24.32 24.20 20.39
N GLU A 76 -25.63 24.00 20.56
CA GLU A 76 -26.22 22.83 21.23
C GLU A 76 -25.92 21.50 20.51
N TYR A 77 -25.49 21.55 19.25
CA TYR A 77 -25.05 20.38 18.48
C TYR A 77 -23.53 20.18 18.47
N LYS A 78 -22.74 20.99 19.18
CA LYS A 78 -21.26 20.92 19.18
C LYS A 78 -20.71 19.54 19.55
N ASP A 79 -21.28 18.91 20.56
CA ASP A 79 -20.85 17.58 21.04
C ASP A 79 -21.66 16.43 20.41
N ARG A 80 -22.46 16.73 19.38
CA ARG A 80 -23.34 15.78 18.71
C ARG A 80 -22.94 15.60 17.25
N VAL A 81 -23.14 14.39 16.74
CA VAL A 81 -22.96 14.13 15.31
C VAL A 81 -24.15 14.75 14.56
N VAL A 82 -23.88 15.75 13.73
CA VAL A 82 -24.89 16.45 12.92
C VAL A 82 -25.14 15.75 11.58
N LEU A 83 -24.07 15.29 10.95
CA LEU A 83 -24.09 14.67 9.62
C LEU A 83 -23.59 13.23 9.69
N LEU A 84 -24.40 12.29 9.20
CA LEU A 84 -24.06 10.87 9.13
C LEU A 84 -23.87 10.42 7.69
N PRO A 85 -22.83 9.62 7.39
CA PRO A 85 -22.69 8.98 6.08
C PRO A 85 -23.89 8.09 5.79
N LYS A 86 -24.45 8.20 4.59
CA LYS A 86 -25.52 7.32 4.11
C LYS A 86 -25.02 6.41 3.01
N ASN A 87 -25.40 5.15 3.11
CA ASN A 87 -25.12 4.15 2.10
C ASN A 87 -26.10 4.28 0.93
N VAL A 88 -25.63 4.83 -0.19
CA VAL A 88 -26.41 5.08 -1.41
C VAL A 88 -25.81 4.34 -2.61
N GLN A 89 -26.57 4.14 -3.68
CA GLN A 89 -26.13 3.39 -4.87
C GLN A 89 -25.12 4.15 -5.75
N TYR A 90 -25.07 5.47 -5.67
CA TYR A 90 -24.23 6.31 -6.53
C TYR A 90 -23.03 6.90 -5.78
N PHE A 91 -22.03 7.34 -6.53
CA PHE A 91 -20.91 8.15 -6.07
C PHE A 91 -21.25 9.63 -6.15
N THR A 92 -20.71 10.41 -5.22
CA THR A 92 -20.96 11.85 -5.14
C THR A 92 -19.74 12.60 -5.67
N VAL A 93 -19.97 13.43 -6.68
CA VAL A 93 -18.97 14.27 -7.33
C VAL A 93 -19.40 15.71 -7.07
N ARG A 94 -18.55 16.52 -6.43
CA ARG A 94 -18.86 17.91 -6.10
C ARG A 94 -17.69 18.80 -6.48
N PRO A 95 -17.90 20.00 -7.06
CA PRO A 95 -16.83 20.89 -7.48
C PRO A 95 -15.80 21.17 -6.36
N CYS A 96 -16.26 21.41 -5.13
CA CYS A 96 -15.40 21.69 -3.97
C CYS A 96 -14.44 20.56 -3.56
N ASP A 97 -14.62 19.35 -4.10
CA ASP A 97 -13.77 18.20 -3.80
C ASP A 97 -12.60 18.05 -4.81
N PHE A 98 -12.44 18.99 -5.74
CA PHE A 98 -11.41 18.99 -6.78
C PHE A 98 -10.61 20.29 -6.77
N SER A 99 -9.31 20.21 -7.09
CA SER A 99 -8.45 21.38 -7.26
C SER A 99 -8.91 22.25 -8.44
N ASN A 100 -9.47 21.63 -9.48
CA ASN A 100 -10.17 22.30 -10.57
C ASN A 100 -11.65 21.91 -10.54
N GLU A 101 -12.49 22.87 -10.14
CA GLU A 101 -13.92 22.69 -9.95
C GLU A 101 -14.65 22.20 -11.21
N GLN A 102 -14.20 22.59 -12.41
CA GLN A 102 -14.82 22.20 -13.68
C GLN A 102 -14.72 20.69 -13.97
N ILE A 103 -13.79 19.99 -13.31
CA ILE A 103 -13.63 18.54 -13.46
C ILE A 103 -14.90 17.81 -13.00
N ALA A 104 -15.55 18.30 -11.95
CA ALA A 104 -16.77 17.68 -11.44
C ALA A 104 -17.87 17.64 -12.53
N ASP A 105 -18.05 18.76 -13.24
CA ASP A 105 -19.01 18.87 -14.33
C ASP A 105 -18.61 18.04 -15.54
N GLN A 106 -17.32 17.96 -15.87
CA GLN A 106 -16.83 17.09 -16.95
C GLN A 106 -17.13 15.62 -16.66
N ILE A 107 -16.89 15.16 -15.43
CA ILE A 107 -17.16 13.78 -15.01
C ILE A 107 -18.67 13.48 -15.10
N LEU A 108 -19.51 14.36 -14.54
CA LEU A 108 -20.96 14.17 -14.53
C LEU A 108 -21.57 14.30 -15.94
N SER A 109 -20.98 15.13 -16.81
CA SER A 109 -21.42 15.25 -18.20
C SER A 109 -21.06 14.04 -19.05
N ALA A 110 -19.88 13.44 -18.81
CA ALA A 110 -19.41 12.28 -19.57
C ALA A 110 -19.99 10.95 -19.06
N TYR A 111 -20.18 10.81 -17.74
CA TYR A 111 -20.47 9.52 -17.09
C TYR A 111 -21.63 9.56 -16.10
N GLY A 112 -22.25 10.73 -15.88
CA GLY A 112 -23.43 10.85 -15.03
C GLY A 112 -24.67 10.31 -15.73
N GLU A 113 -25.47 9.53 -15.00
CA GLU A 113 -26.75 9.00 -15.45
C GLU A 113 -27.89 9.67 -14.67
N ASP A 114 -28.96 10.03 -15.36
CA ASP A 114 -30.26 10.32 -14.75
C ASP A 114 -31.10 9.04 -14.84
N ARG A 115 -31.60 8.57 -13.69
CA ARG A 115 -32.40 7.33 -13.60
C ARG A 115 -33.89 7.61 -13.37
N GLY A 116 -34.35 8.79 -13.78
CA GLY A 116 -35.77 9.17 -13.80
C GLY A 116 -36.19 10.18 -12.73
N ASP A 117 -35.23 10.77 -12.00
CA ASP A 117 -35.51 11.75 -10.95
C ASP A 117 -34.97 13.16 -11.27
N GLY A 118 -34.48 13.38 -12.49
CA GLY A 118 -34.03 14.69 -12.96
C GLY A 118 -32.62 15.05 -12.48
N VAL A 119 -31.95 14.17 -11.74
CA VAL A 119 -30.64 14.44 -11.13
C VAL A 119 -29.60 13.46 -11.66
N ARG A 120 -28.64 13.99 -12.42
CA ARG A 120 -27.50 13.19 -12.90
C ARG A 120 -26.60 12.81 -11.73
N ARG A 121 -26.35 11.51 -11.59
CA ARG A 121 -25.43 10.96 -10.57
C ARG A 121 -24.49 9.94 -11.19
N LEU A 122 -23.35 9.75 -10.54
CA LEU A 122 -22.32 8.83 -11.02
C LEU A 122 -22.58 7.43 -10.45
N TYR A 123 -23.02 6.48 -11.26
CA TYR A 123 -23.31 5.10 -10.79
C TYR A 123 -22.19 4.12 -11.16
N ARG A 124 -21.66 4.24 -12.38
CA ARG A 124 -20.59 3.41 -12.92
C ARG A 124 -19.72 4.27 -13.82
N PHE A 125 -18.40 4.18 -13.69
CA PHE A 125 -17.49 5.00 -14.47
C PHE A 125 -16.18 4.26 -14.78
N PRO A 126 -15.55 4.57 -15.93
CA PRO A 126 -14.31 3.94 -16.33
C PRO A 126 -13.13 4.50 -15.54
N VAL A 127 -12.16 3.63 -15.22
CA VAL A 127 -10.92 4.01 -14.55
C VAL A 127 -9.72 3.30 -15.16
N VAL A 128 -8.57 3.98 -15.09
CA VAL A 128 -7.26 3.48 -15.47
C VAL A 128 -6.30 3.68 -14.30
N PHE A 129 -5.54 2.65 -13.97
CA PHE A 129 -4.59 2.69 -12.88
C PHE A 129 -3.20 3.12 -13.36
N PRO A 130 -2.47 3.96 -12.58
CA PRO A 130 -1.18 4.50 -13.01
C PRO A 130 0.04 3.64 -12.64
N SER A 131 -0.14 2.51 -11.96
CA SER A 131 0.95 1.65 -11.52
C SER A 131 0.55 0.17 -11.56
N ASP A 132 1.54 -0.69 -11.81
CA ASP A 132 1.42 -2.15 -11.74
C ASP A 132 1.37 -2.67 -10.29
N SER A 133 1.78 -1.84 -9.33
CA SER A 133 1.67 -2.16 -7.91
C SER A 133 0.28 -1.80 -7.39
N TRP A 134 -0.49 -2.81 -7.02
CA TRP A 134 -1.82 -2.62 -6.45
C TRP A 134 -1.77 -1.83 -5.13
N GLU A 135 -0.70 -1.97 -4.32
CA GLU A 135 -0.50 -1.18 -3.10
C GLU A 135 -0.36 0.32 -3.38
N ALA A 136 0.24 0.68 -4.51
CA ALA A 136 0.42 2.07 -4.92
C ALA A 136 -0.91 2.71 -5.35
N VAL A 137 -1.76 1.96 -6.04
CA VAL A 137 -3.05 2.45 -6.56
C VAL A 137 -4.21 2.22 -5.60
N MET A 138 -4.02 1.37 -4.59
CA MET A 138 -4.99 1.07 -3.56
C MET A 138 -4.34 1.01 -2.16
N PRO A 139 -3.71 2.12 -1.70
CA PRO A 139 -3.11 2.15 -0.38
C PRO A 139 -4.20 2.02 0.68
N HIS A 140 -3.95 1.14 1.64
CA HIS A 140 -4.89 0.86 2.72
C HIS A 140 -4.14 0.50 4.01
N GLU A 141 -4.66 0.99 5.13
CA GLU A 141 -4.12 0.72 6.46
C GLU A 141 -5.25 0.58 7.48
N LEU A 142 -5.01 -0.18 8.55
CA LEU A 142 -5.78 -0.08 9.78
C LEU A 142 -5.19 1.06 10.60
N VAL A 143 -6.01 2.05 10.95
CA VAL A 143 -5.54 3.27 11.61
C VAL A 143 -6.37 3.58 12.86
N ALA A 144 -5.68 3.92 13.95
CA ALA A 144 -6.25 4.42 15.18
C ALA A 144 -5.86 5.88 15.39
N TRP A 145 -6.86 6.71 15.69
CA TRP A 145 -6.70 8.15 15.90
C TRP A 145 -6.89 8.51 17.37
N LYS A 146 -6.06 9.44 17.86
CA LYS A 146 -6.34 10.29 19.02
C LYS A 146 -7.06 11.56 18.56
N GLN A 147 -7.32 12.50 19.47
CA GLN A 147 -8.05 13.75 19.20
C GLN A 147 -7.62 14.43 17.87
N ASN A 148 -6.32 14.68 17.68
CA ASN A 148 -5.80 15.36 16.47
C ASN A 148 -4.56 14.67 15.88
N GLU A 149 -4.28 13.42 16.25
CA GLU A 149 -3.05 12.74 15.83
C GLU A 149 -3.30 11.28 15.52
N ARG A 150 -2.66 10.78 14.47
CA ARG A 150 -2.58 9.35 14.17
C ARG A 150 -1.76 8.66 15.26
N GLN A 151 -2.42 7.83 16.08
CA GLN A 151 -1.79 7.14 17.20
C GLN A 151 -1.06 5.88 16.73
N TYR A 152 -1.78 5.00 16.01
CA TYR A 152 -1.26 3.74 15.48
C TYR A 152 -1.73 3.55 14.05
N TRP A 153 -0.93 2.90 13.22
CA TRP A 153 -1.34 2.52 11.87
C TRP A 153 -0.65 1.24 11.43
N SER A 154 -1.30 0.48 10.55
CA SER A 154 -0.69 -0.71 10.00
C SER A 154 0.16 -0.40 8.77
N ALA A 155 1.33 -1.02 8.66
CA ALA A 155 2.13 -1.01 7.46
C ALA A 155 2.51 -2.44 7.08
N TYR A 156 2.53 -2.75 5.79
CA TYR A 156 3.07 -4.01 5.31
C TYR A 156 4.60 -3.97 5.30
N SER A 157 5.21 -5.10 5.63
CA SER A 157 6.62 -5.33 5.36
C SER A 157 6.92 -5.26 3.87
N PRO A 158 8.19 -5.03 3.47
CA PRO A 158 8.57 -5.02 2.05
C PRO A 158 8.21 -6.30 1.29
N ASP A 159 8.06 -7.43 2.00
CA ASP A 159 7.61 -8.70 1.46
C ASP A 159 6.09 -8.80 1.22
N GLY A 160 5.31 -7.80 1.67
CA GLY A 160 3.85 -7.77 1.58
C GLY A 160 3.12 -8.78 2.47
N ARG A 161 3.83 -9.59 3.26
CA ARG A 161 3.25 -10.74 3.99
C ARG A 161 2.88 -10.39 5.41
N THR A 162 3.80 -9.72 6.11
CA THR A 162 3.59 -9.38 7.52
C THR A 162 3.07 -7.96 7.63
N ARG A 163 1.95 -7.80 8.34
CA ARG A 163 1.41 -6.49 8.70
C ARG A 163 1.95 -6.08 10.06
N HIS A 164 2.71 -5.00 10.09
CA HIS A 164 3.23 -4.41 11.32
C HIS A 164 2.34 -3.30 11.83
N CYS A 165 2.27 -3.19 13.15
CA CYS A 165 1.60 -2.09 13.83
C CYS A 165 2.64 -1.01 14.14
N MET A 166 2.48 0.17 13.56
CA MET A 166 3.44 1.26 13.63
C MET A 166 2.93 2.38 14.55
N MET A 167 3.86 3.14 15.11
CA MET A 167 3.61 4.38 15.85
C MET A 167 4.72 5.40 15.60
N TYR A 168 4.46 6.66 15.91
CA TYR A 168 5.55 7.64 16.02
C TYR A 168 6.33 7.37 17.30
N ALA A 169 7.67 7.42 17.20
CA ALA A 169 8.53 7.36 18.38
C ALA A 169 8.16 8.48 19.36
N PRO A 170 8.30 8.26 20.68
CA PRO A 170 8.10 9.33 21.65
C PRO A 170 9.06 10.50 21.35
N PRO A 171 8.65 11.77 21.60
CA PRO A 171 9.52 12.91 21.40
C PRO A 171 10.83 12.74 22.18
N LYS A 172 11.96 12.99 21.51
CA LYS A 172 13.26 13.06 22.20
C LYS A 172 13.24 14.29 23.11
N LEU A 173 13.74 14.16 24.33
CA LEU A 173 13.85 15.26 25.29
C LEU A 173 15.31 15.72 25.38
N GLU A 174 15.55 17.00 25.70
CA GLU A 174 16.90 17.55 25.95
C GLU A 174 17.60 16.92 27.18
N GLY A 175 16.84 16.21 28.02
CA GLY A 175 17.29 15.48 29.21
C GLY A 175 16.11 14.88 29.99
N PRO A 176 16.31 14.25 31.15
CA PRO A 176 15.23 13.76 32.01
C PRO A 176 14.30 14.91 32.43
N GLY A 177 13.04 14.90 31.99
CA GLY A 177 12.09 16.00 32.24
C GLY A 177 12.35 17.29 31.44
N GLY A 178 13.29 17.26 30.48
CA GLY A 178 13.63 18.39 29.63
C GLY A 178 12.56 18.71 28.59
N ARG A 179 12.75 19.83 27.88
CA ARG A 179 11.84 20.23 26.80
C ARG A 179 11.95 19.25 25.61
N PRO A 180 10.86 19.04 24.84
CA PRO A 180 10.91 18.22 23.64
C PRO A 180 11.82 18.83 22.58
N LEU A 181 12.79 18.04 22.10
CA LEU A 181 13.64 18.38 20.96
C LEU A 181 12.82 18.36 19.67
N ARG A 182 12.99 19.42 18.88
CA ARG A 182 12.46 19.44 17.51
C ARG A 182 13.27 18.49 16.65
N SER A 183 12.61 17.54 16.01
CA SER A 183 13.22 16.61 15.05
C SER A 183 13.05 17.14 13.64
N PHE A 184 14.16 17.22 12.91
CA PHE A 184 14.14 17.42 11.46
C PHE A 184 13.51 16.19 10.79
N ASN A 185 12.63 16.40 9.80
CA ASN A 185 11.74 15.38 9.20
C ASN A 185 10.67 14.77 10.13
N GLY A 186 10.45 15.36 11.31
CA GLY A 186 9.45 14.88 12.25
C GLY A 186 9.89 13.62 13.02
N ARG A 187 8.95 13.03 13.76
CA ARG A 187 9.24 11.86 14.61
C ARG A 187 9.39 10.60 13.74
N PRO A 188 10.44 9.79 13.95
CA PRO A 188 10.60 8.56 13.19
C PRO A 188 9.46 7.58 13.49
N THR A 189 9.13 6.77 12.50
CA THR A 189 8.16 5.69 12.65
C THR A 189 8.85 4.46 13.22
N VAL A 190 8.27 3.87 14.25
CA VAL A 190 8.77 2.66 14.92
C VAL A 190 7.65 1.64 15.03
N VAL A 191 8.00 0.36 15.13
CA VAL A 191 7.03 -0.69 15.45
C VAL A 191 6.50 -0.48 16.87
N ARG A 192 5.23 -0.78 17.09
CA ARG A 192 4.59 -0.68 18.40
C ARG A 192 5.11 -1.81 19.29
N PRO A 193 5.78 -1.50 20.42
CA PRO A 193 6.39 -2.53 21.27
C PRO A 193 5.34 -3.37 22.02
N GLU A 194 4.20 -2.77 22.37
CA GLU A 194 3.14 -3.39 23.18
C GLU A 194 2.48 -4.63 22.54
N ASN A 195 2.65 -4.83 21.24
CA ASN A 195 2.08 -5.97 20.50
C ASN A 195 3.13 -6.69 19.64
N ASP A 196 4.39 -6.70 20.09
CA ASP A 196 5.54 -7.27 19.38
C ASP A 196 5.72 -6.70 17.96
N GLY A 197 5.16 -5.51 17.68
CA GLY A 197 5.15 -4.89 16.37
C GLY A 197 4.21 -5.54 15.36
N ILE A 198 3.39 -6.53 15.73
CA ILE A 198 2.51 -7.27 14.82
C ILE A 198 1.08 -6.72 14.86
N CYS A 199 0.52 -6.45 13.68
CA CYS A 199 -0.86 -6.01 13.56
C CYS A 199 -1.80 -7.22 13.43
N ASP A 200 -2.30 -7.69 14.56
CA ASP A 200 -3.36 -8.71 14.64
C ASP A 200 -4.68 -8.07 15.12
N PRO A 201 -5.68 -7.89 14.24
CA PRO A 201 -6.97 -7.30 14.60
C PRO A 201 -7.74 -8.11 15.65
N GLU A 202 -7.59 -9.43 15.70
CA GLU A 202 -8.32 -10.29 16.64
C GLU A 202 -7.83 -10.07 18.08
N LEU A 203 -6.53 -9.86 18.24
CA LEU A 203 -5.90 -9.63 19.55
C LEU A 203 -5.76 -8.15 19.91
N CYS A 204 -5.99 -7.23 18.96
CA CYS A 204 -5.75 -5.80 19.15
C CYS A 204 -6.86 -5.11 19.97
N PRO A 205 -6.58 -4.55 21.16
CA PRO A 205 -7.60 -3.89 21.98
C PRO A 205 -8.24 -2.69 21.29
N GLN A 206 -7.46 -1.92 20.51
CA GLN A 206 -7.99 -0.76 19.79
C GLN A 206 -8.95 -1.16 18.66
N PHE A 207 -8.70 -2.29 17.99
CA PHE A 207 -9.58 -2.80 16.95
C PHE A 207 -10.88 -3.33 17.55
N GLN A 208 -10.79 -4.14 18.60
CA GLN A 208 -11.97 -4.66 19.32
C GLN A 208 -12.83 -3.55 19.92
N ALA A 209 -12.21 -2.46 20.38
CA ALA A 209 -12.91 -1.27 20.85
C ALA A 209 -13.45 -0.35 19.74
N ARG A 210 -13.38 -0.76 18.46
CA ARG A 210 -13.78 0.03 17.27
C ARG A 210 -13.06 1.38 17.12
N LYS A 211 -11.87 1.52 17.73
CA LYS A 211 -11.01 2.71 17.66
C LYS A 211 -9.96 2.63 16.55
N CYS A 212 -9.73 1.44 16.00
CA CYS A 212 -8.87 1.21 14.85
C CYS A 212 -9.74 0.79 13.66
N ASN A 213 -9.75 1.59 12.59
CA ASN A 213 -10.62 1.38 11.43
C ASN A 213 -9.81 1.26 10.15
N LEU A 214 -10.36 0.55 9.16
CA LEU A 214 -9.78 0.50 7.83
C LEU A 214 -9.90 1.87 7.15
N ALA A 215 -8.75 2.39 6.69
CA ALA A 215 -8.65 3.55 5.84
C ALA A 215 -7.97 3.13 4.54
N GLY A 216 -8.78 2.93 3.50
CA GLY A 216 -8.31 2.64 2.15
C GLY A 216 -8.76 3.71 1.16
N ARG A 217 -8.11 3.76 0.00
CA ARG A 217 -8.55 4.59 -1.12
C ARG A 217 -8.08 3.99 -2.43
N PHE A 218 -8.88 4.12 -3.48
CA PHE A 218 -8.44 3.87 -4.85
C PHE A 218 -7.85 5.16 -5.43
N ILE A 219 -6.79 5.03 -6.21
CA ILE A 219 -6.11 6.12 -6.92
C ILE A 219 -6.08 5.77 -8.40
N PHE A 220 -6.72 6.60 -9.22
CA PHE A 220 -6.91 6.29 -10.64
C PHE A 220 -7.05 7.55 -11.49
N PHE A 221 -6.97 7.37 -12.80
CA PHE A 221 -7.39 8.34 -13.80
C PHE A 221 -8.72 7.92 -14.42
N ILE A 222 -9.51 8.89 -14.88
CA ILE A 222 -10.74 8.64 -15.63
C ILE A 222 -10.44 8.97 -17.10
N PRO A 223 -10.51 7.99 -18.02
CA PRO A 223 -10.33 8.24 -19.45
C PRO A 223 -11.23 9.39 -19.93
N GLY A 224 -10.73 10.23 -20.84
CA GLY A 224 -11.50 11.37 -21.37
C GLY A 224 -11.60 12.61 -20.46
N ILE A 225 -11.21 12.50 -19.19
CA ILE A 225 -11.15 13.63 -18.26
C ILE A 225 -9.72 14.17 -18.21
N LYS A 226 -9.55 15.46 -18.53
CA LYS A 226 -8.22 16.09 -18.59
C LYS A 226 -7.77 16.47 -17.18
N SER A 227 -6.84 15.70 -16.62
CA SER A 227 -6.21 15.99 -15.32
C SER A 227 -4.74 15.59 -15.34
N VAL A 228 -3.90 16.37 -14.68
CA VAL A 228 -2.49 16.05 -14.43
C VAL A 228 -2.35 15.16 -13.18
N GLU A 229 -3.22 15.36 -12.20
CA GLU A 229 -3.22 14.63 -10.93
C GLU A 229 -4.26 13.50 -10.94
N ALA A 230 -4.01 12.42 -10.21
CA ALA A 230 -4.95 11.32 -10.10
C ALA A 230 -6.17 11.69 -9.24
N PHE A 231 -7.25 10.94 -9.39
CA PHE A 231 -8.43 11.04 -8.54
C PHE A 231 -8.38 10.00 -7.42
N GLU A 232 -8.95 10.35 -6.27
CA GLU A 232 -9.13 9.41 -5.17
C GLU A 232 -10.60 9.02 -4.95
N LEU A 233 -10.82 7.76 -4.55
CA LEU A 233 -12.08 7.27 -4.02
C LEU A 233 -11.81 6.56 -2.68
N PRO A 234 -12.13 7.18 -1.53
CA PRO A 234 -11.91 6.55 -0.24
C PRO A 234 -12.89 5.40 0.02
N THR A 235 -12.46 4.46 0.83
CA THR A 235 -13.26 3.31 1.28
C THR A 235 -12.81 2.85 2.66
N ASN A 236 -13.79 2.52 3.49
CA ASN A 236 -13.60 1.88 4.78
C ASN A 236 -14.11 0.42 4.77
N SER A 237 -14.51 -0.10 3.60
CA SER A 237 -15.05 -1.45 3.48
C SER A 237 -13.94 -2.46 3.21
N PHE A 238 -13.75 -3.38 4.16
CA PHE A 238 -12.84 -4.51 3.99
C PHE A 238 -13.26 -5.38 2.80
N TYR A 239 -14.57 -5.64 2.64
CA TYR A 239 -15.10 -6.42 1.53
C TYR A 239 -14.78 -5.80 0.17
N ALA A 240 -14.90 -4.47 0.05
CA ALA A 240 -14.55 -3.78 -1.19
C ALA A 240 -13.05 -3.91 -1.52
N MET A 241 -12.18 -3.81 -0.51
CA MET A 241 -10.73 -3.97 -0.69
C MET A 241 -10.36 -5.41 -1.04
N SER A 242 -10.86 -6.41 -0.32
CA SER A 242 -10.55 -7.81 -0.60
C SER A 242 -11.01 -8.24 -1.99
N ASN A 243 -12.20 -7.79 -2.42
CA ASN A 243 -12.68 -8.05 -3.77
C ASN A 243 -11.81 -7.36 -4.84
N ALA A 244 -11.37 -6.13 -4.59
CA ALA A 244 -10.47 -5.42 -5.49
C ALA A 244 -9.09 -6.09 -5.58
N ILE A 245 -8.51 -6.54 -4.46
CA ILE A 245 -7.22 -7.27 -4.44
C ILE A 245 -7.33 -8.53 -5.29
N GLN A 246 -8.35 -9.37 -5.06
CA GLN A 246 -8.57 -10.58 -5.86
C GLN A 246 -8.70 -10.26 -7.36
N ARG A 247 -9.36 -9.15 -7.69
CA ARG A 247 -9.51 -8.71 -9.08
C ARG A 247 -8.19 -8.25 -9.67
N PHE A 248 -7.39 -7.51 -8.91
CA PHE A 248 -6.05 -7.10 -9.33
C PHE A 248 -5.14 -8.31 -9.53
N GLU A 249 -5.09 -9.24 -8.59
CA GLU A 249 -4.29 -10.46 -8.71
C GLU A 249 -4.67 -11.27 -9.96
N ALA A 250 -5.97 -11.45 -10.22
CA ALA A 250 -6.43 -12.14 -11.42
C ALA A 250 -6.01 -11.41 -12.71
N VAL A 251 -6.19 -10.10 -12.79
CA VAL A 251 -5.80 -9.31 -13.98
C VAL A 251 -4.29 -9.29 -14.17
N ALA A 252 -3.53 -9.08 -13.10
CA ALA A 252 -2.07 -9.11 -13.13
C ALA A 252 -1.58 -10.48 -13.60
N PHE A 253 -2.14 -11.58 -13.08
CA PHE A 253 -1.78 -12.94 -13.52
C PHE A 253 -1.99 -13.13 -15.02
N MET A 254 -3.13 -12.68 -15.55
CA MET A 254 -3.46 -12.82 -16.97
C MET A 254 -2.64 -11.91 -17.88
N ARG A 255 -2.11 -10.80 -17.36
CA ARG A 255 -1.36 -9.79 -18.14
C ARG A 255 0.12 -9.74 -17.79
N GLY A 256 0.70 -10.84 -17.31
CA GLY A 256 2.13 -10.93 -17.01
C GLY A 256 2.62 -9.93 -15.95
N GLY A 257 1.78 -9.62 -14.96
CA GLY A 257 2.06 -8.68 -13.87
C GLY A 257 1.61 -7.24 -14.12
N ARG A 258 0.97 -6.93 -15.25
CA ARG A 258 0.54 -5.56 -15.60
C ARG A 258 -0.86 -5.23 -15.04
N LEU A 259 -0.95 -4.10 -14.35
CA LEU A 259 -2.22 -3.46 -13.95
C LEU A 259 -2.37 -2.05 -14.53
N ALA A 260 -1.26 -1.37 -14.81
CA ALA A 260 -1.28 -0.01 -15.29
C ALA A 260 -1.92 0.08 -16.69
N GLY A 261 -2.52 1.24 -16.97
CA GLY A 261 -3.07 1.55 -18.28
C GLY A 261 -4.40 0.85 -18.58
N PHE A 262 -4.72 0.73 -19.87
CA PHE A 262 -5.88 -0.01 -20.35
C PHE A 262 -5.61 -1.51 -20.31
N LEU A 263 -6.69 -2.31 -20.31
CA LEU A 263 -6.66 -3.76 -20.18
C LEU A 263 -6.21 -4.47 -21.46
N ASP A 264 -6.47 -3.87 -22.62
CA ASP A 264 -6.21 -4.43 -23.95
C ASP A 264 -5.91 -3.32 -24.99
N ASP A 265 -5.62 -3.73 -26.24
CA ASP A 265 -5.34 -2.83 -27.36
C ASP A 265 -6.57 -2.02 -27.80
N LYS A 266 -7.77 -2.51 -27.48
CA LYS A 266 -9.04 -1.80 -27.70
C LYS A 266 -9.28 -0.69 -26.68
N LYS A 267 -8.31 -0.45 -25.79
CA LYS A 267 -8.36 0.55 -24.72
C LYS A 267 -9.51 0.31 -23.75
N THR A 268 -9.78 -0.94 -23.42
CA THR A 268 -10.80 -1.31 -22.42
C THR A 268 -10.35 -0.87 -21.02
N PRO A 269 -11.12 -0.03 -20.30
CA PRO A 269 -10.78 0.39 -18.94
C PRO A 269 -11.31 -0.59 -17.88
N PHE A 270 -10.86 -0.42 -16.64
CA PHE A 270 -11.60 -0.94 -15.49
C PHE A 270 -12.86 -0.12 -15.29
N TYR A 271 -13.82 -0.64 -14.54
CA TYR A 271 -14.99 0.13 -14.11
C TYR A 271 -15.16 0.04 -12.60
N ILE A 272 -15.43 1.19 -11.99
CA ILE A 272 -15.87 1.26 -10.60
C ILE A 272 -17.38 1.42 -10.59
N THR A 273 -18.06 0.57 -9.82
CA THR A 273 -19.51 0.59 -9.62
C THR A 273 -19.84 0.28 -8.17
N LYS A 274 -21.13 0.28 -7.82
CA LYS A 274 -21.61 -0.30 -6.56
C LYS A 274 -22.54 -1.48 -6.80
N LYS A 275 -22.38 -2.52 -5.98
CA LYS A 275 -23.29 -3.68 -5.94
C LYS A 275 -23.92 -3.79 -4.57
N LEU A 276 -25.22 -4.11 -4.54
CA LEU A 276 -25.93 -4.40 -3.31
C LEU A 276 -25.53 -5.80 -2.86
N THR A 277 -24.91 -5.90 -1.70
CA THR A 277 -24.41 -7.17 -1.16
C THR A 277 -24.91 -7.34 0.26
N GLU A 278 -25.37 -8.55 0.59
CA GLU A 278 -25.68 -8.90 1.97
C GLU A 278 -24.38 -9.12 2.74
N VAL A 279 -24.13 -8.24 3.71
CA VAL A 279 -22.97 -8.34 4.59
C VAL A 279 -23.41 -8.83 5.95
N THR A 280 -22.72 -9.85 6.47
CA THR A 280 -22.90 -10.30 7.84
C THR A 280 -22.12 -9.40 8.78
N ARG A 281 -22.81 -8.81 9.75
CA ARG A 281 -22.25 -7.95 10.79
C ARG A 281 -22.62 -8.51 12.16
N ILE A 282 -21.65 -8.58 13.06
CA ILE A 282 -21.90 -8.92 14.46
C ILE A 282 -22.47 -7.66 15.15
N ASP A 283 -23.64 -7.80 15.76
CA ASP A 283 -24.25 -6.72 16.55
C ASP A 283 -23.56 -6.55 17.91
N ASP A 284 -23.99 -5.56 18.69
CA ASP A 284 -23.41 -5.29 20.02
C ASP A 284 -23.70 -6.42 21.03
N ASN A 285 -24.60 -7.36 20.71
CA ASN A 285 -24.92 -8.54 21.51
C ASN A 285 -24.18 -9.80 21.02
N GLY A 286 -23.25 -9.68 20.06
CA GLY A 286 -22.51 -10.81 19.51
C GLY A 286 -23.30 -11.65 18.50
N ARG A 287 -24.49 -11.23 18.07
CA ARG A 287 -25.32 -11.99 17.13
C ARG A 287 -25.02 -11.60 15.68
N PRO A 288 -24.95 -12.57 14.76
CA PRO A 288 -24.79 -12.27 13.34
C PRO A 288 -26.09 -11.66 12.78
N THR A 289 -25.99 -10.44 12.27
CA THR A 289 -27.06 -9.73 11.57
C THR A 289 -26.68 -9.58 10.10
N ARG A 290 -27.63 -9.80 9.18
CA ARG A 290 -27.41 -9.55 7.75
C ARG A 290 -27.97 -8.20 7.37
N VAL A 291 -27.14 -7.36 6.77
CA VAL A 291 -27.56 -6.04 6.30
C VAL A 291 -27.14 -5.89 4.84
N ALA A 292 -28.11 -5.56 3.99
CA ALA A 292 -27.84 -5.23 2.60
C ALA A 292 -27.13 -3.87 2.53
N GLN A 293 -25.97 -3.83 1.89
CA GLN A 293 -25.16 -2.62 1.75
C GLN A 293 -24.67 -2.48 0.31
N TRP A 294 -24.69 -1.25 -0.22
CA TRP A 294 -24.00 -0.95 -1.46
C TRP A 294 -22.50 -0.90 -1.21
N LEU A 295 -21.77 -1.82 -1.82
CA LEU A 295 -20.32 -1.91 -1.73
C LEU A 295 -19.69 -1.49 -3.05
N ILE A 296 -18.55 -0.80 -2.95
CA ILE A 296 -17.73 -0.49 -4.13
C ILE A 296 -17.23 -1.80 -4.71
N HIS A 297 -17.39 -1.96 -6.02
CA HIS A 297 -17.02 -3.15 -6.75
C HIS A 297 -16.17 -2.75 -7.97
N LEU A 298 -15.05 -3.43 -8.14
CA LEU A 298 -14.15 -3.24 -9.28
C LEU A 298 -14.43 -4.26 -10.37
N GLU A 299 -14.79 -3.78 -11.56
CA GLU A 299 -15.05 -4.60 -12.73
C GLU A 299 -13.88 -4.48 -13.71
N ALA A 300 -13.41 -5.62 -14.21
CA ALA A 300 -12.42 -5.72 -15.27
C ALA A 300 -13.04 -6.59 -16.36
N PRO A 301 -13.69 -6.00 -17.38
CA PRO A 301 -14.29 -6.73 -18.48
C PRO A 301 -13.21 -7.17 -19.46
N VAL A 302 -12.35 -8.08 -19.02
CA VAL A 302 -11.26 -8.64 -19.82
C VAL A 302 -11.81 -9.80 -20.64
N ASP A 303 -11.53 -9.81 -21.94
CA ASP A 303 -11.75 -11.00 -22.77
C ASP A 303 -10.65 -12.02 -22.49
N LEU A 304 -11.00 -13.03 -21.69
CA LEU A 304 -10.09 -14.10 -21.28
C LEU A 304 -9.56 -14.91 -22.48
N CYS A 305 -10.36 -15.05 -23.53
CA CYS A 305 -9.99 -15.84 -24.71
C CYS A 305 -8.96 -15.10 -25.56
N ALA A 306 -9.06 -13.77 -25.64
CA ALA A 306 -8.11 -12.94 -26.37
C ALA A 306 -6.73 -12.88 -25.70
N LEU A 307 -6.65 -12.98 -24.37
CA LEU A 307 -5.38 -12.97 -23.62
C LEU A 307 -4.67 -14.33 -23.54
N VAL A 308 -5.41 -15.44 -23.67
CA VAL A 308 -4.87 -16.81 -23.64
C VAL A 308 -4.54 -17.31 -25.04
N ALA A 309 -5.00 -16.62 -26.09
CA ALA A 309 -4.58 -16.93 -27.45
C ALA A 309 -3.04 -16.85 -27.53
N PRO A 310 -2.36 -17.90 -28.03
CA PRO A 310 -0.92 -17.85 -28.19
C PRO A 310 -0.62 -16.61 -29.03
N GLU A 311 0.27 -15.73 -28.53
CA GLU A 311 0.74 -14.58 -29.29
C GLU A 311 1.20 -15.08 -30.66
N GLY A 312 0.37 -14.87 -31.67
CA GLY A 312 0.72 -15.20 -33.05
C GLY A 312 1.59 -14.07 -33.56
N ASP A 313 2.88 -14.37 -33.79
CA ASP A 313 3.86 -13.75 -34.70
C ASP A 313 4.05 -12.20 -34.75
N ASP A 314 3.20 -11.37 -34.16
CA ASP A 314 3.25 -9.91 -34.34
C ASP A 314 4.40 -9.25 -33.56
N THR A 315 4.83 -9.85 -32.44
CA THR A 315 5.99 -9.37 -31.68
C THR A 315 7.32 -9.63 -32.40
N LEU A 316 7.40 -10.69 -33.22
CA LEU A 316 8.56 -10.97 -34.08
C LEU A 316 8.60 -10.02 -35.29
N LEU A 317 7.45 -9.72 -35.89
CA LEU A 317 7.34 -8.77 -37.00
C LEU A 317 7.73 -7.33 -36.61
N ALA A 318 7.38 -6.90 -35.40
CA ALA A 318 7.79 -5.60 -34.87
C ALA A 318 9.30 -5.52 -34.57
N ALA A 319 9.89 -6.63 -34.11
CA ALA A 319 11.33 -6.73 -33.89
C ALA A 319 12.12 -6.70 -35.22
N ASP A 320 11.67 -7.40 -36.25
CA ASP A 320 12.31 -7.40 -37.57
C ASP A 320 12.23 -6.04 -38.27
N SER A 321 11.13 -5.31 -38.05
CA SER A 321 10.96 -3.93 -38.54
C SER A 321 11.93 -2.96 -37.85
N ALA A 322 12.17 -3.13 -36.55
CA ALA A 322 13.13 -2.33 -35.80
C ALA A 322 14.60 -2.67 -36.17
N VAL A 323 14.91 -3.94 -36.43
CA VAL A 323 16.23 -4.38 -36.89
C VAL A 323 16.52 -3.88 -38.32
N SER A 324 15.51 -3.86 -39.19
CA SER A 324 15.64 -3.30 -40.55
C SER A 324 15.84 -1.79 -40.56
N ALA A 325 15.30 -1.06 -39.58
CA ALA A 325 15.52 0.38 -39.44
C ALA A 325 16.91 0.74 -38.90
N LEU A 326 17.61 -0.20 -38.25
CA LEU A 326 18.95 0.00 -37.68
C LEU A 326 20.08 -0.44 -38.62
N SER A 327 19.78 -1.07 -39.76
CA SER A 327 20.78 -1.64 -40.68
C SER A 327 21.13 -0.74 -41.88
N ILE A 328 20.66 0.51 -41.89
CA ILE A 328 21.05 1.50 -42.92
C ILE A 328 21.85 2.63 -42.25
N ASP A 329 23.16 2.42 -42.17
CA ASP A 329 24.21 3.45 -42.28
C ASP A 329 25.59 2.77 -42.22
N ALA A 330 25.90 2.00 -43.27
CA ALA A 330 27.30 1.68 -43.57
C ALA A 330 27.90 2.92 -44.26
N TYR A 331 28.32 3.91 -43.47
CA TYR A 331 29.09 5.04 -43.98
C TYR A 331 30.47 4.53 -44.40
N THR A 332 30.73 4.60 -45.70
CA THR A 332 32.03 4.33 -46.31
C THR A 332 33.01 5.40 -45.83
N VAL A 333 34.04 4.98 -45.10
CA VAL A 333 35.19 5.82 -44.78
C VAL A 333 36.10 5.84 -46.01
N ASN A 334 36.14 6.95 -46.73
CA ASN A 334 37.26 7.28 -47.60
C ASN A 334 38.24 8.14 -46.80
N PRO A 335 39.48 7.69 -46.56
CA PRO A 335 40.54 8.54 -46.06
C PRO A 335 41.14 9.35 -47.21
N ASP A 336 41.78 10.47 -46.86
CA ASP A 336 42.60 11.34 -47.70
C ASP A 336 41.85 12.49 -48.42
N THR A 337 41.86 13.67 -47.79
CA THR A 337 42.80 14.76 -48.15
C THR A 337 42.69 15.91 -47.15
N ASP A 338 43.82 16.22 -46.51
CA ASP A 338 44.10 17.49 -45.86
C ASP A 338 44.04 18.63 -46.89
N ASP A 339 43.34 19.73 -46.59
CA ASP A 339 43.83 21.07 -46.94
C ASP A 339 43.24 22.16 -46.05
N TRP A 340 44.12 23.08 -45.65
CA TRP A 340 43.87 24.24 -44.81
C TRP A 340 43.67 25.48 -45.69
N SER A 341 42.56 26.21 -45.53
CA SER A 341 42.62 27.69 -45.56
C SER A 341 41.31 28.36 -45.15
N ASP A 342 41.50 29.32 -44.26
CA ASP A 342 40.62 30.36 -43.76
C ASP A 342 40.21 31.34 -44.88
N GLU A 343 38.91 31.63 -45.04
CA GLU A 343 38.45 32.87 -45.69
C GLU A 343 37.04 33.27 -45.22
N GLN A 344 36.98 34.36 -44.46
CA GLN A 344 35.77 35.06 -44.06
C GLN A 344 35.11 35.75 -45.26
N ARG A 345 33.77 35.62 -45.38
CA ARG A 345 32.91 36.69 -45.93
C ARG A 345 31.61 36.82 -45.14
N ASP A 346 31.43 38.01 -44.59
CA ASP A 346 30.26 38.56 -43.90
C ASP A 346 29.01 38.69 -44.78
N VAL A 347 27.83 38.85 -44.12
CA VAL A 347 26.70 39.81 -44.39
C VAL A 347 25.42 39.32 -43.60
N PRO A 348 24.52 40.18 -43.04
CA PRO A 348 24.50 40.48 -41.61
C PRO A 348 23.10 40.43 -40.90
N ILE A 349 23.14 40.52 -39.56
CA ILE A 349 22.26 41.25 -38.59
C ILE A 349 20.72 41.13 -38.69
N ALA A 350 20.08 40.62 -37.62
CA ALA A 350 19.28 41.44 -36.66
C ALA A 350 18.59 40.59 -35.57
N ALA A 351 18.99 40.83 -34.32
CA ALA A 351 18.36 40.32 -33.09
C ALA A 351 17.10 41.14 -32.70
N PRO A 352 16.34 40.77 -31.64
CA PRO A 352 16.77 41.20 -30.31
C PRO A 352 16.55 40.20 -29.14
N THR A 353 17.56 40.19 -28.28
CA THR A 353 17.62 39.86 -26.83
C THR A 353 16.85 40.93 -26.00
N PRO A 354 16.90 41.03 -24.64
CA PRO A 354 17.63 40.28 -23.58
C PRO A 354 16.75 39.86 -22.37
N ALA A 355 17.23 39.05 -21.42
CA ALA A 355 17.85 39.48 -20.14
C ALA A 355 18.01 38.21 -19.24
N THR A 356 18.99 37.98 -18.37
CA THR A 356 20.19 38.70 -17.91
C THR A 356 21.11 37.66 -17.24
N SER A 357 22.41 37.91 -17.34
CA SER A 357 23.56 37.13 -16.88
C SER A 357 23.72 37.01 -15.35
N LEU A 358 24.36 35.89 -14.96
CA LEU A 358 25.18 35.68 -13.76
C LEU A 358 26.16 36.83 -13.47
N ARG A 359 26.64 36.93 -12.22
CA ARG A 359 28.08 37.12 -11.97
C ARG A 359 28.58 36.60 -10.61
N ALA A 360 29.73 35.89 -10.70
CA ALA A 360 30.91 35.71 -9.81
C ALA A 360 30.73 35.23 -8.33
N GLN A 361 31.39 34.18 -7.80
CA GLN A 361 32.84 33.82 -7.66
C GLN A 361 33.63 34.86 -6.84
N THR A 362 34.41 34.62 -5.77
CA THR A 362 35.29 33.52 -5.23
C THR A 362 35.88 34.06 -3.87
N PRO A 363 36.90 33.49 -3.20
CA PRO A 363 37.26 32.12 -2.76
C PRO A 363 37.12 32.04 -1.20
N VAL A 364 37.54 31.02 -0.44
CA VAL A 364 38.78 30.98 0.39
C VAL A 364 38.94 29.56 0.99
N THR A 365 40.06 28.93 0.64
CA THR A 365 41.00 28.10 1.43
C THR A 365 40.57 26.85 2.21
N GLU A 366 41.26 25.77 1.87
CA GLU A 366 41.52 24.53 2.60
C GLU A 366 41.91 24.72 4.06
N THR A 367 41.40 23.85 4.94
CA THR A 367 42.31 23.13 5.86
C THR A 367 41.73 21.75 6.12
N ALA A 368 42.50 20.75 5.69
CA ALA A 368 42.31 19.37 6.04
C ALA A 368 42.63 19.15 7.52
N GLU A 369 41.82 18.36 8.22
CA GLU A 369 42.38 17.52 9.27
C GLU A 369 41.75 16.12 9.21
N GLN A 370 42.64 15.18 8.92
CA GLN A 370 42.44 13.75 8.87
C GLN A 370 42.08 13.22 10.26
N ARG A 371 41.20 12.23 10.35
CA ARG A 371 41.40 11.04 11.20
C ARG A 371 40.45 9.91 10.79
N GLN A 372 41.07 8.83 10.36
CA GLN A 372 40.50 7.50 10.14
C GLN A 372 40.54 6.70 11.47
N PRO A 373 40.05 5.45 11.53
CA PRO A 373 39.14 4.97 12.57
C PRO A 373 39.84 4.19 13.68
N ASP A 374 39.34 4.30 14.91
CA ASP A 374 39.72 3.41 16.01
C ASP A 374 38.50 2.60 16.49
N ALA A 375 38.57 1.30 16.23
CA ALA A 375 38.03 0.24 17.07
C ALA A 375 39.20 -0.75 17.31
N PRO A 376 39.20 -1.63 18.31
CA PRO A 376 38.12 -1.97 19.25
C PRO A 376 38.58 -1.92 20.73
N ASN A 377 37.65 -2.07 21.67
CA ASN A 377 38.02 -2.76 22.90
C ASN A 377 36.88 -3.66 23.39
N ASP A 378 37.24 -4.93 23.43
CA ASP A 378 36.53 -6.08 23.97
C ASP A 378 36.66 -6.09 25.49
N THR A 379 35.51 -6.13 26.18
CA THR A 379 35.42 -6.74 27.51
C THR A 379 34.13 -7.53 27.58
N GLY A 380 34.21 -8.80 27.19
CA GLY A 380 34.02 -9.90 28.13
C GLY A 380 32.63 -10.10 28.77
N ARG A 381 31.94 -11.11 28.22
CA ARG A 381 31.35 -12.26 28.93
C ARG A 381 30.10 -12.02 29.79
N GLU A 382 28.96 -12.57 29.33
CA GLU A 382 28.31 -13.68 30.03
C GLU A 382 27.28 -14.39 29.14
N THR A 383 27.51 -15.68 28.98
CA THR A 383 26.66 -16.69 28.33
C THR A 383 25.46 -17.00 29.21
N GLY A 384 24.27 -16.57 28.81
CA GLY A 384 23.00 -17.01 29.40
C GLY A 384 22.31 -18.02 28.49
N ALA A 385 22.57 -19.31 28.71
CA ALA A 385 21.72 -20.39 28.23
C ALA A 385 20.39 -20.31 28.99
N SER A 386 19.32 -19.87 28.32
CA SER A 386 17.98 -19.94 28.91
C SER A 386 17.46 -21.37 28.75
N GLN A 387 17.69 -22.16 29.80
CA GLN A 387 16.97 -23.39 30.05
C GLN A 387 15.47 -23.13 30.05
N SER A 388 14.76 -23.85 29.19
CA SER A 388 13.31 -24.00 29.14
C SER A 388 12.81 -24.70 30.41
N GLY A 389 12.47 -23.90 31.43
CA GLY A 389 11.66 -24.35 32.56
C GLY A 389 10.19 -24.05 32.30
N VAL A 390 9.42 -25.05 31.87
CA VAL A 390 7.96 -24.96 31.78
C VAL A 390 7.39 -25.11 33.19
N HIS A 391 6.69 -24.07 33.68
CA HIS A 391 5.99 -24.10 34.97
C HIS A 391 4.77 -25.03 34.84
N PRO A 392 4.44 -25.87 35.84
CA PRO A 392 3.36 -26.86 35.76
C PRO A 392 1.94 -26.29 35.54
N ASP A 393 1.77 -24.97 35.57
CA ASP A 393 0.50 -24.25 35.36
C ASP A 393 0.44 -23.48 34.00
N ASP A 394 1.35 -23.74 33.07
CA ASP A 394 1.34 -23.10 31.74
C ASP A 394 0.16 -23.63 30.88
N PRO A 395 -0.73 -22.76 30.34
CA PRO A 395 -1.82 -23.15 29.45
C PRO A 395 -1.41 -24.01 28.24
N LEU A 396 -0.14 -23.98 27.83
CA LEU A 396 0.42 -24.82 26.77
C LEU A 396 0.52 -26.31 27.18
N VAL A 397 0.60 -26.62 28.48
CA VAL A 397 0.65 -27.99 29.01
C VAL A 397 -0.69 -28.71 28.83
N HIS A 398 -1.81 -27.99 28.77
CA HIS A 398 -3.16 -28.55 28.60
C HIS A 398 -3.62 -28.68 27.14
N ASP A 399 -2.82 -28.29 26.15
CA ASP A 399 -3.17 -28.43 24.74
C ASP A 399 -2.79 -29.82 24.20
N GLU A 400 -3.80 -30.64 23.87
CA GLU A 400 -3.64 -32.00 23.33
C GLU A 400 -2.79 -32.07 22.05
N VAL A 401 -2.85 -31.03 21.21
CA VAL A 401 -2.06 -30.94 19.97
C VAL A 401 -0.59 -30.69 20.31
N TYR A 402 -0.33 -29.83 21.29
CA TYR A 402 1.03 -29.55 21.74
C TYR A 402 1.67 -30.78 22.40
N GLN A 403 0.92 -31.51 23.23
CA GLN A 403 1.39 -32.77 23.81
C GLN A 403 1.68 -33.84 22.74
N SER A 404 0.85 -33.91 21.69
CA SER A 404 1.04 -34.85 20.58
C SER A 404 2.31 -34.56 19.79
N ILE A 405 2.64 -33.27 19.58
CA ILE A 405 3.92 -32.84 19.00
C ILE A 405 5.09 -33.29 19.90
N GLY A 406 5.01 -33.05 21.21
CA GLY A 406 6.05 -33.48 22.16
C GLY A 406 6.28 -35.00 22.15
N ARG A 407 5.22 -35.80 22.05
CA ARG A 407 5.33 -37.26 21.92
C ARG A 407 6.00 -37.68 20.62
N LEU A 408 5.65 -37.05 19.50
CA LEU A 408 6.25 -37.37 18.20
C LEU A 408 7.72 -36.96 18.10
N ILE A 409 8.13 -35.86 18.75
CA ILE A 409 9.54 -35.48 18.87
C ILE A 409 10.35 -36.58 19.57
N LEU A 410 9.83 -37.12 20.68
CA LEU A 410 10.46 -38.23 21.40
C LEU A 410 10.45 -39.53 20.60
N GLU A 411 9.31 -39.87 19.97
CA GLU A 411 9.15 -41.07 19.14
C GLU A 411 10.10 -41.07 17.95
N TYR A 412 10.22 -39.92 17.28
CA TYR A 412 11.11 -39.73 16.13
C TYR A 412 12.54 -39.41 16.52
N LYS A 413 12.89 -39.46 17.83
CA LYS A 413 14.23 -39.18 18.35
C LYS A 413 14.82 -37.90 17.75
N LEU A 414 14.00 -36.87 17.62
CA LEU A 414 14.44 -35.56 17.18
C LEU A 414 15.16 -34.88 18.35
N ASP A 415 16.32 -34.30 18.08
CA ASP A 415 17.00 -33.45 19.05
C ASP A 415 16.13 -32.20 19.31
N PRO A 416 15.68 -31.95 20.56
CA PRO A 416 14.76 -30.85 20.86
C PRO A 416 15.31 -29.48 20.48
N ASP A 417 16.60 -29.24 20.69
CA ASP A 417 17.24 -27.95 20.38
C ASP A 417 17.30 -27.71 18.86
N ASN A 418 17.60 -28.76 18.08
CA ASN A 418 17.59 -28.69 16.62
C ASN A 418 16.17 -28.56 16.08
N PHE A 419 15.20 -29.24 16.69
CA PHE A 419 13.79 -29.10 16.32
C PHE A 419 13.26 -27.70 16.61
N ASP A 420 13.61 -27.10 17.75
CA ASP A 420 13.23 -25.74 18.12
C ASP A 420 13.84 -24.70 17.16
N LYS A 421 15.13 -24.85 16.81
CA LYS A 421 15.78 -24.01 15.82
C LYS A 421 15.15 -24.17 14.44
N TYR A 422 14.91 -25.41 14.00
CA TYR A 422 14.28 -25.70 12.71
C TYR A 422 12.85 -25.16 12.65
N SER A 423 12.08 -25.34 13.72
CA SER A 423 10.69 -24.90 13.78
C SER A 423 10.57 -23.38 13.82
N TYR A 424 11.51 -22.69 14.49
CA TYR A 424 11.65 -21.24 14.41
C TYR A 424 12.00 -20.78 12.99
N ILE A 425 12.91 -21.47 12.29
CA ILE A 425 13.27 -21.13 10.90
C ILE A 425 12.10 -21.33 9.95
N ARG A 426 11.37 -22.45 10.10
CA ARG A 426 10.34 -22.84 9.14
C ARG A 426 8.98 -22.18 9.38
N TRP A 427 8.63 -21.92 10.64
CA TRP A 427 7.31 -21.42 11.02
C TRP A 427 7.34 -20.21 11.97
N GLY A 428 8.51 -19.78 12.45
CA GLY A 428 8.67 -18.69 13.41
C GLY A 428 8.19 -19.04 14.83
N SER A 429 8.44 -18.18 15.82
CA SER A 429 7.97 -18.40 17.21
C SER A 429 6.44 -18.41 17.38
N GLY A 430 5.70 -18.10 16.32
CA GLY A 430 4.23 -18.08 16.32
C GLY A 430 3.59 -19.46 16.32
N TRP A 431 4.29 -20.52 15.91
CA TRP A 431 3.71 -21.87 15.83
C TRP A 431 3.37 -22.44 17.21
N VAL A 432 4.15 -22.10 18.25
CA VAL A 432 3.89 -22.49 19.64
C VAL A 432 2.69 -21.72 20.20
N LYS A 433 2.50 -20.45 19.81
CA LYS A 433 1.51 -19.53 20.39
C LYS A 433 0.09 -19.73 19.84
N ASN A 434 -0.09 -20.17 18.58
CA ASN A 434 -1.42 -20.32 17.97
C ASN A 434 -1.82 -21.77 17.65
N ALA A 435 -3.11 -22.09 17.79
CA ALA A 435 -3.62 -23.47 17.57
C ALA A 435 -3.46 -23.93 16.11
N THR A 436 -3.60 -23.01 15.15
CA THR A 436 -3.43 -23.29 13.72
C THR A 436 -1.98 -23.63 13.35
N GLY A 437 -1.01 -22.97 13.97
CA GLY A 437 0.41 -23.24 13.79
C GLY A 437 0.81 -24.57 14.43
N ARG A 438 0.32 -24.89 15.63
CA ARG A 438 0.49 -26.22 16.23
C ARG A 438 -0.06 -27.32 15.33
N ARG A 439 -1.25 -27.12 14.74
CA ARG A 439 -1.83 -28.10 13.80
C ARG A 439 -0.99 -28.28 12.53
N ARG A 440 -0.42 -27.19 11.98
CA ARG A 440 0.51 -27.28 10.83
C ARG A 440 1.79 -28.04 11.16
N VAL A 441 2.35 -27.85 12.35
CA VAL A 441 3.53 -28.60 12.81
C VAL A 441 3.20 -30.07 13.00
N LEU A 442 2.06 -30.37 13.64
CA LEU A 442 1.59 -31.74 13.79
C LEU A 442 1.37 -32.43 12.43
N ASP A 443 0.74 -31.75 11.47
CA ASP A 443 0.53 -32.27 10.12
C ASP A 443 1.86 -32.57 9.40
N GLU A 444 2.89 -31.73 9.60
CA GLU A 444 4.22 -32.01 9.03
C GLU A 444 4.86 -33.22 9.73
N LEU A 445 4.80 -33.34 11.05
CA LEU A 445 5.32 -34.52 11.76
C LEU A 445 4.61 -35.82 11.33
N VAL A 446 3.29 -35.80 11.24
CA VAL A 446 2.48 -36.97 10.85
C VAL A 446 2.82 -37.44 9.43
N ARG A 447 3.19 -36.54 8.50
CA ARG A 447 3.64 -36.91 7.15
C ARG A 447 4.91 -37.76 7.14
N TYR A 448 5.75 -37.62 8.17
CA TYR A 448 6.99 -38.40 8.31
C TYR A 448 6.84 -39.61 9.24
N LYS A 449 5.61 -40.03 9.56
CA LYS A 449 5.35 -41.21 10.40
C LYS A 449 6.05 -42.49 9.92
N ASN A 450 6.15 -42.67 8.60
CA ASN A 450 6.79 -43.85 7.99
C ASN A 450 8.27 -43.60 7.61
N ASP A 451 8.78 -42.37 7.78
CA ASP A 451 10.18 -42.02 7.53
C ASP A 451 10.71 -41.00 8.55
N PRO A 452 10.93 -41.41 9.82
CA PRO A 452 11.50 -40.53 10.82
C PRO A 452 12.96 -40.13 10.53
N GLN A 453 13.70 -40.94 9.77
CA GLN A 453 15.09 -40.64 9.40
C GLN A 453 15.15 -39.51 8.38
N GLY A 454 14.30 -39.53 7.35
CA GLY A 454 14.23 -38.44 6.37
C GLY A 454 13.83 -37.11 6.98
N LEU A 455 13.04 -37.10 8.07
CA LEU A 455 12.77 -35.87 8.83
C LEU A 455 14.01 -35.36 9.58
N ARG A 456 14.80 -36.25 10.21
CA ARG A 456 16.06 -35.90 10.87
C ARG A 456 17.05 -35.30 9.89
N ASP A 457 17.27 -35.97 8.76
CA ASP A 457 18.20 -35.52 7.71
C ASP A 457 17.76 -34.17 7.12
N LYS A 458 16.43 -33.95 6.98
CA LYS A 458 15.87 -32.66 6.55
C LYS A 458 16.11 -31.54 7.56
N ILE A 459 15.93 -31.80 8.86
CA ILE A 459 16.19 -30.84 9.94
C ILE A 459 17.67 -30.48 9.97
N GLU A 460 18.55 -31.49 9.94
CA GLU A 460 19.99 -31.31 9.96
C GLU A 460 20.47 -30.51 8.74
N ARG A 461 19.98 -30.83 7.54
CA ARG A 461 20.32 -30.09 6.32
C ARG A 461 19.86 -28.64 6.36
N ALA A 462 18.64 -28.39 6.83
CA ALA A 462 18.11 -27.04 6.97
C ALA A 462 18.91 -26.18 7.98
N LEU A 463 19.46 -26.81 9.03
CA LEU A 463 20.33 -26.14 9.99
C LEU A 463 21.76 -25.95 9.45
N ALA A 464 22.28 -26.90 8.68
CA ALA A 464 23.61 -26.86 8.07
C ALA A 464 23.71 -25.80 6.95
N ASP A 465 22.68 -25.65 6.12
CA ASP A 465 22.64 -24.66 5.04
C ASP A 465 22.75 -23.22 5.60
N ARG A 466 22.14 -22.95 6.78
CA ARG A 466 22.22 -21.64 7.44
C ARG A 466 23.59 -21.34 8.05
N HIS A 467 24.32 -22.35 8.52
CA HIS A 467 25.67 -22.14 9.05
C HIS A 467 26.69 -21.76 7.97
N ARG A 468 26.42 -22.04 6.68
CA ARG A 468 27.24 -21.58 5.55
C ARG A 468 26.92 -20.15 5.11
N ASP A 469 25.68 -19.69 5.26
CA ASP A 469 25.24 -18.36 4.81
C ASP A 469 25.50 -17.23 5.83
N GLY A 470 25.95 -17.55 7.05
CA GLY A 470 26.22 -16.57 8.12
C GLY A 470 27.71 -16.25 8.35
N GLY A 471 28.60 -16.71 7.47
CA GLY A 471 30.05 -16.52 7.56
C GLY A 471 30.65 -15.97 6.28
N ALA A 472 30.24 -14.76 5.89
CA ALA A 472 30.95 -13.87 4.97
C ALA A 472 30.48 -12.43 5.17
#